data_AF-A0A424YHG3-F1
#
_entry.id   AF-A0A424YHG3-F1
#
_cell.length_a   1.000
_cell.length_b   1.000
_cell.length_c   1.000
_cell.angle_alpha   90.00
_cell.angle_beta   90.00
_cell.angle_gamma   90.00
#
_symmetry.space_group_name_H-M   'P 1'
#
loop_
_entity.id
_entity.type
_entity.pdbx_description
1 polymer ?
#
loop_
_entity_poly.entity_id
_entity_poly.type
_entity_poly.pdbx_seq_one_letter_code
_entity_poly.pdbx_strand_id
1 'polypeptide(L)'
;AAINSMCTVFAESEIIGLLAQNTSKGGIIAGLHQSVARRVTGMARRQGIKEKIAFTGGVALNKGVQRALEEELKTPVIVPQDCQFTGALGAALLAL
;
A
#
# COMPACT_ATOMS: atom_id res chain seq x y z
N ALA A 1 11.44 4.79 -10.21
CA ALA A 1 11.34 6.27 -10.19
C ALA A 1 10.56 6.69 -8.94
N ALA A 2 10.93 7.78 -8.29
CA ALA A 2 10.20 8.28 -7.13
C ALA A 2 8.96 9.06 -7.61
N ILE A 3 7.79 8.76 -7.02
CA ILE A 3 6.56 9.56 -7.17
C ILE A 3 6.37 10.30 -5.85
N ASN A 4 6.36 11.64 -5.91
CA ASN A 4 6.41 12.49 -4.73
C ASN A 4 5.04 13.04 -4.33
N SER A 5 4.15 13.22 -5.31
CA SER A 5 2.80 13.69 -5.04
C SER A 5 1.95 12.67 -4.30
N MET A 6 1.31 13.13 -3.22
CA MET A 6 0.29 12.37 -2.48
C MET A 6 -1.12 12.56 -3.05
N CYS A 7 -1.32 13.60 -3.86
CA CYS A 7 -2.55 13.84 -4.61
C CYS A 7 -2.56 12.93 -5.84
N THR A 8 -3.63 12.14 -6.02
CA THR A 8 -3.74 11.18 -7.14
C THR A 8 -3.63 11.88 -8.50
N VAL A 9 -4.25 13.06 -8.64
CA VAL A 9 -4.23 13.82 -9.91
C VAL A 9 -2.81 14.28 -10.26
N PHE A 10 -2.02 14.74 -9.29
CA PHE A 10 -0.64 15.15 -9.55
C PHE A 10 0.31 13.96 -9.72
N ALA A 11 0.07 12.87 -8.97
CA ALA A 11 0.80 11.62 -9.16
C ALA A 11 0.58 11.06 -10.59
N GLU A 12 -0.63 11.18 -11.14
CA GLU A 12 -0.92 10.82 -12.53
C GLU A 12 -0.10 11.66 -13.52
N SER A 13 -0.06 12.98 -13.34
CA SER A 13 0.77 13.87 -14.17
C SER A 13 2.27 13.51 -14.09
N GLU A 14 2.78 13.18 -12.91
CA GLU A 14 4.17 12.69 -12.75
C GLU A 14 4.39 11.38 -13.51
N ILE A 15 3.45 10.43 -13.43
CA ILE A 15 3.52 9.15 -14.15
C ILE A 15 3.56 9.38 -15.67
N ILE A 16 2.72 10.27 -16.19
CA ILE A 16 2.71 10.63 -17.62
C ILE A 16 4.08 11.20 -18.03
N GLY A 17 4.67 12.08 -17.22
CA GLY A 17 6.01 12.61 -17.45
C GLY A 17 7.09 11.52 -17.48
N LEU A 18 7.06 10.57 -16.54
CA LEU A 18 8.00 9.45 -16.49
C LEU A 18 7.86 8.51 -17.71
N LEU A 19 6.63 8.29 -18.18
CA LEU A 19 6.37 7.53 -19.39
C LEU A 19 6.93 8.23 -20.63
N ALA A 20 6.75 9.55 -20.75
CA ALA A 20 7.31 10.35 -21.84
C ALA A 20 8.84 10.32 -21.87
N GLN A 21 9.48 10.17 -20.70
CA GLN A 21 10.92 9.99 -20.56
C GLN A 21 11.39 8.54 -20.82
N ASN A 22 10.51 7.64 -21.27
CA ASN A 22 10.79 6.22 -21.46
C ASN A 22 11.29 5.51 -20.18
N THR A 23 10.88 5.98 -19.00
CA THR A 23 11.14 5.27 -17.74
C THR A 23 10.47 3.90 -17.79
N SER A 24 11.16 2.86 -17.30
CA SER A 24 10.60 1.51 -17.30
C SER A 24 9.29 1.44 -16.53
N LYS A 25 8.27 0.80 -17.11
CA LYS A 25 6.95 0.61 -16.46
C LYS A 25 7.07 -0.03 -15.08
N GLY A 26 7.95 -1.03 -14.94
CA GLY A 26 8.24 -1.67 -13.66
C GLY A 26 8.78 -0.68 -12.62
N GLY A 27 9.67 0.23 -13.02
CA GLY A 27 10.20 1.28 -12.15
C GLY A 27 9.17 2.34 -11.76
N ILE A 28 8.19 2.62 -12.61
CA ILE A 28 7.06 3.51 -12.32
C ILE A 28 6.10 2.83 -11.33
N ILE A 29 5.72 1.57 -11.59
CA ILE A 29 4.82 0.78 -10.73
C ILE A 29 5.43 0.61 -9.32
N ALA A 30 6.73 0.31 -9.23
CA ALA A 30 7.43 0.25 -7.95
C ALA A 30 7.37 1.60 -7.21
N GLY A 31 7.57 2.71 -7.92
CA GLY A 31 7.42 4.06 -7.38
C GLY A 31 6.03 4.35 -6.83
N LEU A 32 4.99 3.89 -7.53
CA LEU A 32 3.60 4.02 -7.11
C LEU A 32 3.31 3.22 -5.84
N HIS A 33 3.73 1.95 -5.78
CA HIS A 33 3.60 1.13 -4.57
C HIS A 33 4.30 1.77 -3.37
N GLN A 34 5.50 2.31 -3.57
CA GLN A 34 6.27 3.03 -2.56
C GLN A 34 5.55 4.31 -2.08
N SER A 35 4.91 5.06 -2.99
CA SER A 35 4.11 6.25 -2.62
C SER A 35 2.94 5.88 -1.71
N VAL A 36 2.20 4.82 -2.07
CA VAL A 36 1.09 4.29 -1.25
C VAL A 36 1.59 3.83 0.12
N ALA A 37 2.69 3.06 0.16
CA ALA A 37 3.28 2.58 1.41
C ALA A 37 3.65 3.73 2.34
N ARG A 38 4.44 4.71 1.88
CA ARG A 38 4.83 5.91 2.66
C ARG A 38 3.64 6.64 3.26
N ARG A 39 2.55 6.79 2.49
CA ARG A 39 1.33 7.43 2.97
C ARG A 39 0.71 6.65 4.12
N VAL A 40 0.52 5.35 3.94
CA VAL A 40 -0.14 4.48 4.93
C VAL A 40 0.70 4.34 6.19
N THR A 41 2.01 4.13 6.07
CA THR A 41 2.91 4.05 7.22
C THR A 41 2.99 5.38 7.99
N GLY A 42 2.98 6.52 7.29
CA GLY A 42 2.92 7.83 7.93
C GLY A 42 1.63 8.06 8.75
N MET A 43 0.51 7.46 8.34
CA MET A 43 -0.71 7.42 9.14
C MET A 43 -0.58 6.45 10.32
N ALA A 44 -0.09 5.24 10.08
CA ALA A 44 0.05 4.21 11.11
C ALA A 44 1.01 4.61 12.23
N ARG A 45 2.16 5.25 11.90
CA ARG A 45 3.15 5.74 12.87
C ARG A 45 2.55 6.73 13.86
N ARG A 46 1.61 7.58 13.43
CA ARG A 46 0.92 8.55 14.30
C ARG A 46 0.03 7.87 15.35
N GLN A 47 -0.46 6.66 15.06
CA GLN A 47 -1.29 5.88 15.98
C GLN A 47 -0.47 4.92 16.88
N GLY A 48 0.84 4.85 16.70
CA GLY A 48 1.72 3.91 17.39
C GLY A 48 1.68 2.52 16.76
N ILE A 49 2.77 2.10 16.13
CA ILE A 49 2.89 0.78 15.51
C ILE A 49 3.33 -0.24 16.56
N LYS A 50 2.62 -1.37 16.64
CA LYS A 50 2.96 -2.51 17.49
C LYS A 50 3.62 -3.63 16.69
N GLU A 51 4.12 -4.64 17.39
CA GLU A 51 4.92 -5.74 16.84
C GLU A 51 4.20 -6.57 15.76
N LYS A 52 2.87 -6.68 15.80
CA LYS A 52 2.09 -7.46 14.83
C LYS A 52 1.21 -6.54 13.98
N ILE A 53 1.44 -6.57 12.68
CA ILE A 53 0.74 -5.74 11.70
C ILE A 53 -0.03 -6.66 10.75
N ALA A 54 -1.35 -6.53 10.71
CA ALA A 54 -2.19 -7.22 9.73
C ALA A 54 -2.53 -6.27 8.58
N PHE A 55 -2.40 -6.73 7.33
CA PHE A 55 -2.78 -5.98 6.14
C PHE A 55 -3.97 -6.66 5.47
N THR A 56 -5.11 -5.96 5.43
CA THR A 56 -6.39 -6.48 4.94
C THR A 56 -7.03 -5.54 3.91
N GLY A 57 -8.15 -5.95 3.32
CA GLY A 57 -8.82 -5.25 2.22
C GLY A 57 -8.31 -5.69 0.84
N GLY A 58 -8.90 -5.17 -0.23
CA GLY A 58 -8.60 -5.60 -1.60
C GLY A 58 -7.15 -5.32 -2.04
N VAL A 59 -6.56 -4.21 -1.55
CA VAL A 59 -5.18 -3.84 -1.88
C VAL A 59 -4.16 -4.82 -1.29
N ALA A 60 -4.52 -5.59 -0.26
CA ALA A 60 -3.65 -6.61 0.32
C ALA A 60 -3.37 -7.79 -0.63
N LEU A 61 -4.17 -7.97 -1.68
CA LEU A 61 -3.89 -8.92 -2.76
C LEU A 61 -2.73 -8.46 -3.66
N ASN A 62 -2.39 -7.18 -3.66
CA ASN A 62 -1.28 -6.64 -4.43
C ASN A 62 0.06 -6.86 -3.69
N LYS A 63 0.78 -7.91 -4.09
CA LYS A 63 2.13 -8.25 -3.58
C LYS A 63 3.16 -7.13 -3.73
N GLY A 64 2.97 -6.22 -4.67
CA GLY A 64 3.84 -5.05 -4.84
C GLY A 64 3.66 -4.01 -3.73
N VAL A 65 2.40 -3.73 -3.36
CA VAL A 65 2.08 -2.85 -2.22
C VAL A 65 2.45 -3.52 -0.90
N GLN A 66 2.21 -4.83 -0.76
CA GLN A 66 2.66 -5.59 0.42
C GLN A 66 4.17 -5.42 0.65
N ARG A 67 5.01 -5.69 -0.37
CA ARG A 67 6.46 -5.55 -0.25
C ARG A 67 6.87 -4.12 0.09
N ALA A 68 6.29 -3.12 -0.58
CA ALA A 68 6.59 -1.72 -0.29
C ALA A 68 6.20 -1.32 1.15
N LEU A 69 5.08 -1.85 1.67
CA LEU A 69 4.69 -1.66 3.07
C LEU A 69 5.69 -2.27 4.03
N GLU A 70 6.12 -3.52 3.80
CA GLU A 70 7.10 -4.21 4.66
C GLU A 70 8.44 -3.46 4.68
N GLU A 71 8.90 -2.97 3.53
CA GLU A 71 10.13 -2.16 3.41
C GLU A 71 10.02 -0.86 4.21
N GLU A 72 8.90 -0.13 4.10
CA GLU A 72 8.68 1.15 4.78
C GLU A 72 8.43 1.00 6.29
N LEU A 73 7.80 -0.11 6.70
CA LEU A 73 7.57 -0.47 8.10
C LEU A 73 8.81 -1.07 8.77
N LYS A 74 9.73 -1.64 7.99
CA LYS A 74 10.86 -2.46 8.45
C LYS A 74 10.42 -3.68 9.27
N THR A 75 9.21 -4.15 9.01
CA THR A 75 8.55 -5.23 9.75
C THR A 75 7.64 -5.99 8.78
N PRO A 76 7.60 -7.33 8.80
CA PRO A 76 6.69 -8.10 7.96
C PRO A 76 5.22 -7.79 8.29
N VAL A 77 4.35 -7.88 7.28
CA VAL A 77 2.90 -7.74 7.46
C VAL A 77 2.21 -9.08 7.27
N ILE A 78 1.23 -9.37 8.12
CA ILE A 78 0.41 -10.58 8.03
C ILE A 78 -0.73 -10.30 7.05
N VAL A 79 -0.79 -11.04 5.96
CA VAL A 79 -1.90 -10.99 5.00
C VAL A 79 -2.73 -12.27 5.14
N PRO A 80 -3.96 -12.22 5.69
CA PRO A 80 -4.86 -13.37 5.74
C PRO A 80 -5.21 -13.87 4.34
N GLN A 81 -5.50 -15.16 4.18
CA GLN A 81 -5.90 -15.75 2.89
C GLN A 81 -7.11 -15.04 2.28
N ASP A 82 -8.13 -14.76 3.09
CA ASP A 82 -9.36 -14.06 2.70
C ASP A 82 -9.32 -12.57 3.07
N CYS A 83 -8.17 -11.91 2.85
CA CYS A 83 -7.91 -10.53 3.30
C CYS A 83 -8.98 -9.51 2.86
N GLN A 84 -9.64 -9.72 1.73
CA GLN A 84 -10.69 -8.84 1.21
C GLN A 84 -12.01 -8.95 2.00
N PHE A 85 -12.25 -10.07 2.68
CA PHE A 85 -13.52 -10.38 3.35
C PHE A 85 -13.47 -10.19 4.86
N THR A 86 -12.34 -9.75 5.44
CA THR A 86 -12.19 -9.61 6.89
C THR A 86 -13.23 -8.68 7.52
N GLY A 87 -13.66 -7.63 6.80
CA GLY A 87 -14.75 -6.75 7.26
C GLY A 87 -16.11 -7.45 7.31
N ALA A 88 -16.44 -8.26 6.30
CA ALA A 88 -17.68 -9.05 6.27
C ALA A 88 -17.67 -10.14 7.35
N LEU A 89 -16.52 -10.80 7.56
CA LEU A 89 -16.33 -11.74 8.67
C LEU A 89 -16.56 -11.07 10.02
N GLY A 90 -16.01 -9.87 10.23
CA GLY A 90 -16.23 -9.09 11.46
C GLY A 90 -17.71 -8.76 11.69
N ALA A 91 -18.43 -8.37 10.64
CA ALA A 91 -19.87 -8.12 10.72
C ALA A 91 -20.66 -9.38 11.10
N ALA A 92 -20.32 -10.53 10.50
CA ALA A 92 -20.95 -11.82 10.83
C ALA A 92 -20.71 -12.22 12.28
N LEU A 93 -19.50 -12.02 12.80
CA LEU A 93 -19.16 -12.31 14.19
C LEU A 93 -19.91 -11.44 15.20
N LEU A 94 -20.20 -10.18 14.86
CA LEU A 94 -20.97 -9.27 15.72
C LEU A 94 -22.48 -9.54 15.73
N ALA A 95 -22.97 -10.27 14.73
CA ALA A 95 -24.39 -10.63 14.61
C ALA A 95 -24.74 -11.95 15.32
N LEU A 96 -23.74 -12.70 15.79
CA LEU A 96 -23.88 -13.89 16.64
C LEU A 96 -24.23 -13.49 18.08
#